data_AF-A0A7C2A5J0-F1
#
_entry.id   AF-A0A7C2A5J0-F1
#
_cell.length_a   1.000
_cell.length_b   1.000
_cell.length_c   1.000
_cell.angle_alpha   90.00
_cell.angle_beta   90.00
_cell.angle_gamma   90.00
#
_symmetry.space_group_name_H-M   'P 1'
#
loop_
_entity.id
_entity.type
_entity.pdbx_description
1 polymer ?
#
loop_
_entity_poly.entity_id
_entity_poly.type
_entity_poly.pdbx_seq_one_letter_code
_entity_poly.pdbx_strand_id
1 'polypeptide(L)'
;MTPQESREFTERLEKAALLLLETEMYRKPDDLARRFGLPVPVVRYWWRKTDQITRPVDQSQLSPREVKSIRKASQTLEGWEKVKRYRPECGAKLTGGRRCKRSVVIRQPEGWSLGALADRCRLHGGLSKRPRKKAKDDEE
;
A
#
# COMPACT_ATOMS: atom_id res chain seq x y z
N MET A 1 0.96 -0.73 12.69
CA MET A 1 1.16 0.07 11.47
C MET A 1 0.98 1.53 11.81
N THR A 2 2.09 2.20 12.10
CA THR A 2 2.21 3.65 12.19
C THR A 2 2.09 4.27 10.79
N PRO A 3 1.95 5.59 10.67
CA PRO A 3 1.92 6.26 9.36
C PRO A 3 3.17 6.00 8.53
N GLN A 4 4.34 5.93 9.16
CA GLN A 4 5.60 5.64 8.49
C GLN A 4 5.66 4.18 8.00
N GLU A 5 5.27 3.22 8.84
CA GLU A 5 5.15 1.81 8.44
C GLU A 5 4.16 1.65 7.28
N SER A 6 3.09 2.46 7.23
CA SER A 6 2.16 2.45 6.11
C SER A 6 2.78 2.99 4.82
N ARG A 7 3.66 3.99 4.87
CA ARG A 7 4.36 4.50 3.68
C ARG A 7 5.33 3.47 3.13
N GLU A 8 6.17 2.92 4.00
CA GLU A 8 7.14 1.87 3.64
C GLU A 8 6.44 0.62 3.09
N PHE A 9 5.29 0.27 3.65
CA PHE A 9 4.47 -0.81 3.11
C PHE A 9 3.92 -0.47 1.71
N THR A 10 3.49 0.78 1.49
CA THR A 10 2.97 1.21 0.19
C THR A 10 4.07 1.24 -0.87
N GLU A 11 5.28 1.67 -0.53
CA GLU A 11 6.44 1.62 -1.42
C GLU A 11 6.81 0.17 -1.79
N ARG A 12 6.68 -0.77 -0.85
CA ARG A 12 6.87 -2.19 -1.13
C ARG A 12 5.80 -2.73 -2.08
N LEU A 13 4.54 -2.32 -1.92
CA LEU A 13 3.47 -2.67 -2.86
C LEU A 13 3.75 -2.11 -4.26
N GLU A 14 4.19 -0.85 -4.35
CA GLU A 14 4.53 -0.20 -5.61
C GLU A 14 5.65 -0.96 -6.33
N LYS A 15 6.79 -1.20 -5.65
CA LYS A 15 7.92 -1.95 -6.23
C LYS A 15 7.52 -3.36 -6.67
N ALA A 16 6.71 -4.05 -5.88
CA ALA A 16 6.22 -5.39 -6.23
C ALA A 16 5.28 -5.38 -7.44
N ALA A 17 4.38 -4.40 -7.53
CA ALA A 17 3.49 -4.24 -8.67
C ALA A 17 4.26 -3.92 -9.95
N LEU A 18 5.21 -2.98 -9.89
CA LEU A 18 6.03 -2.60 -11.04
C LEU A 18 6.87 -3.78 -11.54
N LEU A 19 7.51 -4.55 -10.65
CA LEU A 19 8.28 -5.72 -11.07
C LEU A 19 7.42 -6.73 -11.86
N LEU A 20 6.19 -6.99 -11.41
CA LEU A 20 5.29 -7.94 -12.08
C LEU A 20 4.72 -7.41 -13.41
N LEU A 21 4.65 -6.09 -13.59
CA LEU A 21 4.27 -5.46 -14.86
C LEU A 21 5.45 -5.44 -15.83
N GLU A 22 6.64 -5.07 -15.35
CA GLU A 22 7.88 -5.07 -16.14
C GLU A 22 8.20 -6.46 -16.68
N THR A 23 7.96 -7.52 -15.90
CA THR A 23 8.18 -8.92 -16.31
C THR A 23 7.05 -9.51 -17.14
N GLU A 24 6.05 -8.72 -17.52
CA GLU A 24 4.84 -9.16 -18.24
C GLU A 24 4.06 -10.33 -17.58
N MET A 25 4.27 -10.59 -16.29
CA MET A 25 3.46 -11.55 -15.53
C MET A 25 1.98 -11.13 -15.51
N TYR A 26 1.73 -9.83 -15.64
CA TYR A 26 0.42 -9.25 -15.92
C TYR A 26 0.54 -8.27 -17.07
N ARG A 27 -0.26 -8.46 -18.13
CA ARG A 27 -0.23 -7.61 -19.34
C ARG A 27 -0.74 -6.19 -19.11
N LYS A 28 -1.65 -6.00 -18.15
CA LYS A 28 -2.28 -4.70 -17.88
C LYS A 28 -2.24 -4.39 -16.39
N PRO A 29 -2.01 -3.12 -16.01
CA PRO A 29 -2.05 -2.70 -14.60
C PRO A 29 -3.41 -2.99 -13.95
N ASP A 30 -4.50 -2.90 -14.72
CA ASP A 30 -5.86 -3.25 -14.29
C ASP A 30 -6.03 -4.71 -13.88
N ASP A 31 -5.37 -5.65 -14.57
CA ASP A 31 -5.48 -7.08 -14.29
C ASP A 31 -4.75 -7.42 -12.99
N LEU A 32 -3.54 -6.87 -12.81
CA LEU A 32 -2.80 -6.97 -11.57
C LEU A 32 -3.60 -6.36 -10.41
N ALA A 33 -4.13 -5.15 -10.60
CA ALA A 33 -4.89 -4.45 -9.57
C ALA A 33 -6.11 -5.25 -9.11
N ARG A 34 -6.88 -5.80 -10.07
CA ARG A 34 -8.04 -6.66 -9.78
C ARG A 34 -7.62 -7.95 -9.08
N ARG A 35 -6.54 -8.60 -9.51
CA ARG A 35 -6.04 -9.85 -8.92
C ARG A 35 -5.71 -9.71 -7.43
N PHE A 36 -5.06 -8.62 -7.04
CA PHE A 36 -4.63 -8.39 -5.66
C PHE A 36 -5.56 -7.44 -4.88
N GLY A 37 -6.66 -6.98 -5.50
CA GLY A 37 -7.60 -6.04 -4.90
C GLY A 37 -6.97 -4.71 -4.49
N LEU A 38 -6.04 -4.21 -5.31
CA LEU A 38 -5.48 -2.86 -5.24
C LEU A 38 -6.39 -1.89 -6.00
N PRO A 39 -6.42 -0.59 -5.64
CA PRO A 39 -7.15 0.39 -6.42
C PRO A 39 -6.53 0.56 -7.82
N VAL A 40 -7.32 0.34 -8.86
CA VAL A 40 -6.89 0.49 -10.27
C VAL A 40 -6.23 1.85 -10.55
N PRO A 41 -6.77 3.01 -10.08
CA PRO A 41 -6.14 4.30 -10.35
C PRO A 41 -4.73 4.42 -9.76
N VAL A 42 -4.45 3.76 -8.63
CA VAL A 42 -3.14 3.77 -7.99
C VAL A 42 -2.14 2.98 -8.82
N VAL A 43 -2.47 1.75 -9.21
CA VAL A 43 -1.56 0.91 -10.00
C VAL A 43 -1.30 1.54 -11.36
N ARG A 44 -2.32 2.13 -12.00
CA ARG A 44 -2.14 2.92 -13.23
C ARG A 44 -1.25 4.15 -13.02
N TYR A 45 -1.35 4.81 -11.88
CA TYR A 45 -0.49 5.96 -11.57
C TYR A 45 0.97 5.55 -11.38
N TRP A 46 1.23 4.46 -10.64
CA TRP A 46 2.58 3.89 -10.52
C TRP A 46 3.16 3.52 -11.88
N TRP A 47 2.38 2.81 -12.70
CA TRP A 47 2.83 2.41 -14.03
C TRP A 47 3.13 3.58 -14.95
N ARG A 48 2.32 4.66 -14.92
CA ARG A 48 2.57 5.87 -15.72
C ARG A 48 3.84 6.64 -15.33
N LYS A 49 4.41 6.38 -14.15
CA LYS A 49 5.65 7.01 -13.70
C LYS A 49 6.92 6.31 -14.21
N THR A 50 6.78 5.13 -14.81
CA THR A 50 7.91 4.42 -15.41
C THR A 50 7.98 4.71 -16.90
N ASP A 51 9.06 4.29 -17.54
CA ASP A 51 9.20 4.32 -19.01
C ASP A 51 8.33 3.27 -19.70
N GLN A 52 7.59 2.46 -18.94
CA GLN A 52 6.71 1.39 -19.41
C GLN A 52 7.40 0.33 -20.29
N ILE A 53 8.72 0.22 -20.16
CA ILE A 53 9.52 -0.79 -20.85
C ILE A 53 9.25 -2.15 -20.19
N THR A 54 8.74 -3.09 -20.97
CA THR A 54 8.51 -4.46 -20.51
C THR A 54 9.62 -5.39 -21.01
N ARG A 55 9.83 -6.47 -20.25
CA ARG A 55 10.77 -7.56 -20.50
C ARG A 55 9.97 -8.86 -20.40
N PRO A 56 9.38 -9.33 -21.50
CA PRO A 56 8.72 -10.62 -21.51
C PRO A 56 9.72 -11.68 -21.08
N VAL A 57 9.46 -12.32 -19.94
CA VAL A 57 10.27 -13.42 -19.44
C VAL A 57 9.61 -14.73 -19.81
N ASP A 58 10.38 -15.61 -20.45
CA ASP A 58 10.00 -17.01 -20.58
C ASP A 58 10.14 -17.68 -19.20
N GLN A 59 9.03 -18.13 -18.65
CA GLN A 59 8.99 -18.75 -17.32
C GLN A 59 9.90 -19.98 -17.21
N SER A 60 10.17 -20.67 -18.33
CA SER A 60 11.06 -21.83 -18.37
C SER A 60 12.54 -21.46 -18.30
N GLN A 61 12.90 -20.21 -18.60
CA GLN A 61 14.28 -19.72 -18.65
C GLN A 61 14.63 -18.76 -17.51
N LEU A 62 13.69 -18.52 -16.58
CA LEU A 62 13.92 -17.63 -15.45
C LEU A 62 15.06 -18.15 -14.56
N SER A 63 15.99 -17.26 -14.21
CA SER A 63 17.01 -17.59 -13.24
C SER A 63 16.39 -17.81 -11.84
N PRO A 64 17.00 -18.64 -10.97
CA PRO A 64 16.50 -18.84 -9.60
C PRO A 64 16.31 -17.54 -8.81
N ARG A 65 17.12 -16.51 -9.11
CA ARG A 65 17.03 -15.18 -8.48
C ARG A 65 15.78 -14.42 -8.94
N GLU A 66 15.43 -14.51 -10.21
CA GLU A 66 14.24 -13.86 -10.76
C GLU A 66 12.97 -14.56 -10.27
N VAL A 67 12.93 -15.90 -10.30
CA VAL A 67 11.82 -16.69 -9.74
C VAL A 67 11.55 -16.28 -8.28
N LYS A 68 12.61 -16.17 -7.47
CA LYS A 68 12.50 -15.75 -6.08
C LYS A 68 11.96 -14.32 -5.95
N SER A 69 12.40 -13.40 -6.81
CA SER A 69 11.96 -12.01 -6.80
C SER A 69 10.48 -11.88 -7.19
N ILE A 70 10.05 -12.56 -8.26
CA ILE A 70 8.65 -12.61 -8.71
C ILE A 70 7.76 -13.21 -7.62
N ARG A 71 8.17 -14.34 -7.02
CA ARG A 71 7.43 -14.95 -5.90
C ARG A 71 7.27 -13.99 -4.72
N LYS A 72 8.35 -13.29 -4.34
CA LYS A 72 8.32 -12.32 -3.24
C LYS A 72 7.43 -11.11 -3.56
N ALA A 73 7.42 -10.65 -4.81
CA ALA A 73 6.53 -9.57 -5.24
C ALA A 73 5.06 -10.00 -5.14
N SER A 74 4.70 -11.17 -5.67
CA SER A 74 3.36 -11.74 -5.53
C SER A 74 2.93 -11.85 -4.06
N GLN A 75 3.80 -12.41 -3.20
CA GLN A 75 3.52 -12.52 -1.76
C GLN A 75 3.33 -11.15 -1.08
N THR A 76 4.09 -10.14 -1.51
CA THR A 76 3.97 -8.77 -0.99
C THR A 76 2.60 -8.19 -1.32
N LEU A 77 2.13 -8.39 -2.56
CA LEU A 77 0.80 -7.94 -2.98
C LEU A 77 -0.33 -8.74 -2.33
N GLU A 78 -0.17 -10.05 -2.13
CA GLU A 78 -1.12 -10.87 -1.35
C GLU A 78 -1.23 -10.37 0.10
N GLY A 79 -0.13 -9.88 0.67
CA GLY A 79 -0.10 -9.24 1.99
C GLY A 79 -1.08 -8.06 2.12
N TRP A 80 -1.44 -7.39 1.01
CA TRP A 80 -2.43 -6.32 1.01
C TRP A 80 -3.82 -6.78 1.46
N GLU A 81 -4.25 -7.97 1.05
CA GLU A 81 -5.54 -8.52 1.45
C GLU A 81 -5.62 -8.71 2.97
N LYS A 82 -4.52 -9.18 3.58
CA LYS A 82 -4.41 -9.31 5.04
C LYS A 82 -4.51 -7.94 5.71
N VAL A 83 -3.83 -6.92 5.19
CA VAL A 83 -3.90 -5.56 5.72
C VAL A 83 -5.30 -4.97 5.60
N LYS A 84 -6.01 -5.20 4.48
CA LYS A 84 -7.41 -4.77 4.32
C LYS A 84 -8.34 -5.39 5.36
N ARG A 85 -8.16 -6.66 5.70
CA ARG A 85 -8.99 -7.36 6.70
C ARG A 85 -8.64 -6.98 8.13
N TYR A 86 -7.35 -6.98 8.46
CA TYR A 86 -6.84 -6.79 9.82
C TYR A 86 -6.14 -5.44 9.96
N ARG A 87 -6.86 -4.37 9.61
CA ARG A 87 -6.35 -3.00 9.74
C ARG A 87 -6.10 -2.67 11.22
N PRO A 88 -5.00 -1.96 11.53
CA PRO A 88 -4.71 -1.55 12.89
C PRO A 88 -5.82 -0.65 13.46
N GLU A 89 -5.92 -0.63 14.78
CA GLU A 89 -6.85 0.24 15.48
C GLU A 89 -6.45 1.72 15.38
N CYS A 90 -7.44 2.60 15.42
CA CYS A 90 -7.29 4.04 15.35
C CYS A 90 -6.48 4.60 16.52
N GLY A 91 -6.69 4.10 17.73
CA GLY A 91 -5.93 4.49 18.93
C GLY A 91 -6.13 5.94 19.39
N ALA A 92 -7.14 6.66 18.89
CA ALA A 92 -7.40 8.05 19.29
C ALA A 92 -7.85 8.10 20.76
N LYS A 93 -7.33 9.05 21.55
CA LYS A 93 -7.78 9.26 22.94
C LYS A 93 -9.20 9.81 22.92
N LEU A 94 -10.11 9.15 23.63
CA LEU A 94 -11.49 9.58 23.84
C LEU A 94 -11.59 10.41 25.13
N THR A 95 -12.68 11.16 25.29
CA THR A 95 -12.92 12.03 26.46
C THR A 95 -12.86 11.32 27.80
N GLY A 96 -13.11 10.00 27.84
CA GLY A 96 -12.98 9.16 29.04
C GLY A 96 -11.67 8.38 29.14
N GLY A 97 -10.56 8.84 28.54
CA GLY A 97 -9.23 8.22 28.62
C GLY A 97 -9.03 6.93 27.80
N ARG A 98 -10.13 6.27 27.40
CA ARG A 98 -10.09 5.07 26.52
C ARG A 98 -9.55 5.40 25.13
N ARG A 99 -8.98 4.40 24.45
CA ARG A 99 -8.53 4.50 23.05
C ARG A 99 -9.61 3.99 22.07
N CYS A 100 -9.72 4.64 20.92
CA CYS A 100 -10.63 4.22 19.86
C CYS A 100 -10.15 2.91 19.21
N LYS A 101 -11.00 1.87 19.28
CA LYS A 101 -10.75 0.54 18.68
C LYS A 101 -11.17 0.40 17.21
N ARG A 102 -11.77 1.42 16.62
CA ARG A 102 -12.18 1.37 15.21
C ARG A 102 -10.94 1.25 14.33
N SER A 103 -11.00 0.46 13.27
CA SER A 103 -9.89 0.36 12.32
C SER A 103 -9.56 1.69 11.66
N VAL A 104 -8.28 1.90 11.37
CA VAL A 104 -7.85 3.00 10.50
C VAL A 104 -8.48 2.88 9.11
N VAL A 105 -8.58 4.02 8.44
CA VAL A 105 -9.16 4.12 7.10
C VAL A 105 -8.13 3.75 6.04
N ILE A 106 -8.55 3.06 4.97
CA ILE A 106 -7.76 2.95 3.75
C ILE A 106 -7.91 4.27 2.99
N ARG A 107 -6.80 4.90 2.62
CA ARG A 107 -6.84 6.17 1.88
C ARG A 107 -7.43 5.95 0.48
N GLN A 108 -8.11 6.99 0.00
CA GLN A 108 -8.50 7.08 -1.41
C GLN A 108 -7.24 7.13 -2.29
N PRO A 109 -7.32 6.71 -3.57
CA PRO A 109 -6.17 6.63 -4.47
C PRO A 109 -5.23 7.86 -4.46
N GLU A 110 -5.81 9.07 -4.38
CA GLU A 110 -5.06 10.34 -4.40
C GLU A 110 -4.20 10.53 -3.15
N GLY A 111 -4.50 9.83 -2.07
CA GLY A 111 -3.78 9.90 -0.80
C GLY A 111 -2.70 8.84 -0.61
N TRP A 112 -2.53 7.90 -1.55
CA TRP A 112 -1.58 6.78 -1.39
C TRP A 112 -0.12 7.22 -1.35
N SER A 113 0.21 8.40 -1.86
CA SER A 113 1.55 9.02 -1.68
C SER A 113 1.90 9.27 -0.21
N LEU A 114 0.91 9.35 0.68
CA LEU A 114 1.09 9.48 2.12
C LEU A 114 1.05 8.12 2.84
N GLY A 115 0.87 7.02 2.11
CA GLY A 115 0.63 5.66 2.60
C GLY A 115 -0.79 5.16 2.32
N ALA A 116 -0.97 3.86 2.07
CA ALA A 116 -2.25 3.24 1.78
C ALA A 116 -3.24 3.28 2.97
N LEU A 117 -2.74 3.36 4.20
CA LEU A 117 -3.55 3.53 5.40
C LEU A 117 -3.43 4.96 5.94
N ALA A 118 -4.54 5.43 6.51
CA ALA A 118 -4.57 6.65 7.29
C ALA A 118 -4.10 6.41 8.72
N ASP A 119 -3.81 7.49 9.41
CA ASP A 119 -3.33 7.46 10.79
C ASP A 119 -4.46 7.10 11.78
N ARG A 120 -5.73 7.32 11.39
CA ARG A 120 -6.92 7.24 12.25
C ARG A 120 -8.12 6.66 11.51
N CYS A 121 -9.19 6.36 12.25
CA CYS A 121 -10.48 5.97 11.68
C CYS A 121 -11.24 7.18 11.11
N ARG A 122 -12.35 6.92 10.41
CA ARG A 122 -13.16 7.97 9.74
C ARG A 122 -13.64 9.06 10.71
N LEU A 123 -14.04 8.69 11.94
CA LEU A 123 -14.52 9.65 12.94
C LEU A 123 -13.42 10.53 13.54
N HIS A 124 -12.18 10.06 13.53
CA HIS A 124 -11.05 10.78 14.13
C HIS A 124 -10.14 11.41 13.06
N GLY A 125 -10.70 11.72 11.89
CA GLY A 125 -10.00 12.45 10.82
C GLY A 125 -9.15 11.58 9.89
N GLY A 126 -9.39 10.28 9.80
CA GLY A 126 -8.64 9.39 8.89
C GLY A 126 -8.76 9.75 7.40
N LEU A 127 -9.83 10.45 7.00
CA LEU A 127 -9.99 10.93 5.62
C LEU A 127 -9.40 12.33 5.39
N SER A 128 -8.88 12.98 6.43
CA SER A 128 -8.27 14.30 6.29
C SER A 128 -6.99 14.19 5.46
N LYS A 129 -6.93 14.94 4.35
CA LYS A 129 -5.79 14.95 3.43
C LYS A 129 -4.50 15.50 4.07
N ARG A 130 -4.62 16.25 5.17
CA ARG A 130 -3.47 16.81 5.87
C ARG A 130 -2.80 15.74 6.73
N PRO A 131 -1.52 15.41 6.51
CA PRO A 131 -0.76 14.74 7.54
C PRO A 131 -0.83 15.60 8.80
N ARG A 132 -1.22 15.02 9.94
CA ARG A 132 -1.18 15.78 11.19
C ARG A 132 0.28 16.15 11.44
N LYS A 133 0.55 17.43 11.71
CA LYS A 133 1.80 17.82 12.36
C LYS A 133 1.93 16.91 13.59
N LYS A 134 3.12 16.33 13.82
CA LYS A 134 3.44 15.84 15.16
C LYS A 134 3.04 16.98 16.09
N ALA A 135 2.23 16.69 17.09
CA ALA A 135 2.24 17.57 18.25
C ALA A 135 3.73 17.69 18.58
N LYS A 136 4.28 18.90 18.58
CA LYS A 136 5.44 19.12 19.43
C LYS A 136 4.94 18.59 20.77
N ASP A 137 5.62 17.59 21.32
CA ASP A 137 5.45 17.30 22.73
C ASP A 137 5.55 18.68 23.39
N ASP A 138 4.46 19.12 24.02
CA ASP A 138 4.51 20.24 24.93
C ASP A 138 5.62 19.85 25.92
N GLU A 139 6.72 20.59 25.88
CA GLU A 139 7.80 20.49 26.85
C GLU A 139 7.18 20.62 28.24
N GLU A 140 7.20 19.53 29.00
CA GLU A 140 7.50 19.49 30.44
C GLU A 140 7.84 18.05 30.88
#